data_AF-A0A2I0VVX4-F1
#
_entry.id   AF-A0A2I0VVX4-F1
#
_cell.length_a   1.000
_cell.length_b   1.000
_cell.length_c   1.000
_cell.angle_alpha   90.00
_cell.angle_beta   90.00
_cell.angle_gamma   90.00
#
_symmetry.space_group_name_H-M   'P 1'
#
loop_
_entity.id
_entity.type
_entity.pdbx_description
1 polymer ?
#
loop_
_entity_poly.entity_id
_entity_poly.type
_entity_poly.pdbx_seq_one_letter_code
_entity_poly.pdbx_strand_id
1 'polypeptide(L)'
;MKEFMTNNDYHDIGFNGPNYTWCNNKEGLARIWERLDRIWLNSKSIMDLSNAVVKHLPRISSDHCPILLQIENKKMHNNREIRFKNMWCSYEVAKGIIAKS
;
A
#
# COMPACT_ATOMS: atom_id res chain seq x y z
N MET A 1 -14.02 0.83 -20.93
CA MET A 1 -12.85 0.99 -20.04
C MET A 1 -11.55 0.49 -20.67
N LYS A 2 -11.45 -0.77 -21.14
CA LYS A 2 -10.21 -1.27 -21.81
C LYS A 2 -9.71 -0.38 -22.94
N GLU A 3 -10.59 0.02 -23.85
CA GLU A 3 -10.24 0.91 -24.97
C GLU A 3 -9.71 2.28 -24.50
N PHE A 4 -10.34 2.90 -23.49
CA PHE A 4 -9.84 4.12 -22.89
C PHE A 4 -8.43 3.94 -22.29
N MET A 5 -8.18 2.82 -21.61
CA MET A 5 -6.86 2.53 -21.05
C MET A 5 -5.80 2.40 -22.14
N THR A 6 -6.09 1.61 -23.18
CA THR A 6 -5.18 1.44 -24.31
C THR A 6 -4.91 2.77 -25.03
N ASN A 7 -5.94 3.56 -25.30
CA ASN A 7 -5.81 4.83 -26.01
C ASN A 7 -5.04 5.90 -25.22
N ASN A 8 -4.96 5.76 -23.89
CA ASN A 8 -4.29 6.71 -23.02
C ASN A 8 -3.02 6.13 -22.36
N ASP A 9 -2.49 5.01 -22.88
CA ASP A 9 -1.27 4.38 -22.37
C ASP A 9 -1.36 4.04 -20.87
N TYR A 10 -2.45 3.44 -20.40
CA TYR A 10 -2.58 2.94 -19.03
C TYR A 10 -2.58 1.42 -19.01
N HIS A 11 -1.66 0.84 -18.23
CA HIS A 11 -1.47 -0.61 -18.13
C HIS A 11 -1.66 -1.09 -16.69
N ASP A 12 -2.41 -2.19 -16.50
CA ASP A 12 -2.49 -2.91 -15.23
C ASP A 12 -1.22 -3.75 -15.07
N ILE A 13 -0.39 -3.38 -14.09
CA ILE A 13 0.92 -4.01 -13.85
C ILE A 13 0.85 -5.27 -12.98
N GLY A 14 -0.37 -5.77 -12.70
CA GLY A 14 -0.58 -6.91 -11.81
C GLY A 14 -0.46 -6.54 -10.34
N PHE A 15 -0.56 -7.55 -9.47
CA PHE A 15 -0.52 -7.39 -8.01
C PHE A 15 -0.17 -8.71 -7.31
N ASN A 16 0.28 -8.59 -6.06
CA ASN A 16 0.46 -9.69 -5.13
C ASN A 16 -0.57 -9.61 -3.98
N GLY A 17 -1.03 -10.75 -3.47
CA GLY A 17 -2.00 -10.82 -2.37
C GLY A 17 -3.41 -11.21 -2.82
N PRO A 18 -4.46 -10.89 -2.05
CA PRO A 18 -5.84 -11.29 -2.35
C PRO A 18 -6.33 -10.79 -3.72
N ASN A 19 -7.09 -11.62 -4.45
CA ASN A 19 -7.58 -11.26 -5.79
C ASN A 19 -8.60 -10.11 -5.82
N TYR A 20 -9.25 -9.84 -4.69
CA TYR A 20 -10.35 -8.91 -4.57
C TYR A 20 -9.97 -7.77 -3.64
N THR A 21 -10.41 -6.56 -3.99
CA THR A 21 -10.13 -5.36 -3.21
C THR A 21 -11.35 -4.85 -2.47
N TRP A 22 -12.53 -5.41 -2.74
CA TRP A 22 -13.77 -5.02 -2.10
C TRP A 22 -14.66 -6.23 -1.81
N CYS A 23 -15.49 -6.13 -0.77
CA CYS A 23 -16.55 -7.09 -0.48
C CYS A 23 -17.77 -6.37 0.08
N ASN A 24 -18.97 -6.83 -0.30
CA ASN A 24 -20.23 -6.30 0.24
C ASN A 24 -20.49 -6.66 1.71
N ASN A 25 -19.55 -7.32 2.39
CA ASN A 25 -19.63 -7.78 3.79
C ASN A 25 -20.84 -8.65 4.15
N LYS A 26 -21.55 -9.22 3.16
CA LYS A 26 -22.61 -10.20 3.41
C LYS A 26 -22.03 -11.59 3.69
N GLU A 27 -22.89 -12.53 4.07
CA GLU A 27 -22.51 -13.90 4.40
C GLU A 27 -23.06 -14.93 3.40
N GLY A 28 -22.47 -16.12 3.41
CA GLY A 28 -22.88 -17.25 2.57
C GLY A 28 -22.95 -16.89 1.08
N LEU A 29 -24.05 -17.31 0.43
CA LEU A 29 -24.29 -17.08 -1.00
C LEU A 29 -24.55 -15.61 -1.36
N ALA A 30 -24.84 -14.76 -0.38
CA ALA A 30 -25.04 -13.33 -0.62
C ALA A 30 -23.73 -12.54 -0.65
N ARG A 31 -22.60 -13.16 -0.28
CA ARG A 31 -21.28 -12.53 -0.26
C ARG A 31 -20.75 -12.35 -1.68
N ILE A 32 -20.42 -11.11 -2.02
CA ILE A 32 -19.82 -10.74 -3.31
C ILE A 32 -18.43 -10.16 -3.06
N TRP A 33 -17.49 -10.53 -3.92
CA TRP A 33 -16.13 -10.02 -3.91
C TRP A 33 -15.77 -9.48 -5.28
N GLU A 34 -15.22 -8.28 -5.31
CA GLU A 34 -14.83 -7.61 -6.56
C GLU A 34 -13.45 -6.96 -6.43
N ARG A 35 -12.79 -6.77 -7.57
CA ARG A 35 -11.56 -5.97 -7.67
C ARG A 35 -11.90 -4.63 -8.31
N LEU A 36 -12.25 -3.67 -7.46
CA LEU A 36 -12.66 -2.32 -7.84
C LEU A 36 -11.47 -1.35 -7.87
N ASP A 37 -10.50 -1.58 -6.98
CA ASP A 37 -9.34 -0.73 -6.80
C ASP A 37 -8.16 -1.30 -7.60
N ARG A 38 -7.49 -0.45 -8.37
CA ARG A 38 -6.38 -0.84 -9.26
C ARG A 38 -5.36 0.27 -9.36
N ILE A 39 -4.12 -0.11 -9.65
CA ILE A 39 -3.05 0.82 -10.00
C ILE A 39 -2.69 0.57 -11.45
N TRP A 40 -2.70 1.64 -12.23
CA TRP A 40 -2.26 1.63 -13.62
C TRP A 40 -1.05 2.52 -13.78
N LEU A 41 -0.10 2.06 -14.57
CA LEU A 41 1.09 2.81 -14.94
C LEU A 41 1.13 2.99 -16.45
N ASN A 42 1.68 4.12 -16.89
CA ASN A 42 1.99 4.33 -18.29
C ASN A 42 3.34 3.72 -18.67
N SER A 43 3.60 3.62 -19.97
CA SER A 43 4.81 2.96 -20.49
C SER A 43 6.08 3.59 -19.93
N LYS A 44 6.12 4.93 -19.82
CA LYS A 44 7.24 5.65 -19.21
C LYS A 44 7.46 5.25 -17.75
N SER A 45 6.39 5.20 -16.95
CA SER A 45 6.47 4.84 -15.54
C SER A 45 6.88 3.39 -15.33
N ILE A 46 6.46 2.47 -16.21
CA ILE A 46 6.88 1.06 -16.16
C ILE A 46 8.40 0.94 -16.40
N MET A 47 8.93 1.73 -17.34
CA MET A 47 10.38 1.77 -17.59
C MET A 47 11.15 2.39 -16.41
N ASP A 48 10.67 3.54 -15.92
CA ASP A 48 11.32 4.28 -14.83
C ASP A 48 11.24 3.50 -13.49
N LEU A 49 10.17 2.74 -13.27
CA LEU A 49 9.87 1.99 -12.06
C LEU A 49 9.89 0.47 -12.31
N SER A 50 10.95 -0.02 -12.97
CA SER A 50 11.07 -1.43 -13.37
C SER A 50 10.96 -2.46 -12.23
N ASN A 51 11.12 -2.03 -10.97
CA ASN A 51 10.98 -2.83 -9.77
C ASN A 51 9.74 -2.50 -8.93
N ALA A 52 8.77 -1.78 -9.51
CA ALA A 52 7.50 -1.52 -8.86
C ALA A 52 6.72 -2.82 -8.65
N VAL A 53 6.21 -3.00 -7.43
CA VAL A 53 5.36 -4.12 -7.06
C VAL A 53 4.09 -3.59 -6.41
N VAL A 54 2.94 -4.01 -6.90
CA VAL A 54 1.65 -3.73 -6.26
C VAL A 54 1.31 -4.86 -5.30
N LYS A 55 0.88 -4.51 -4.07
CA LYS A 55 0.44 -5.46 -3.04
C LYS A 55 -0.94 -5.10 -2.56
N HIS A 56 -1.83 -6.08 -2.50
CA HIS A 56 -3.10 -6.00 -1.79
C HIS A 56 -2.86 -6.44 -0.34
N LEU A 57 -3.10 -5.53 0.61
CA LEU A 57 -2.84 -5.76 2.03
C LEU A 57 -4.06 -6.40 2.73
N PRO A 58 -3.87 -7.12 3.84
CA PRO A 58 -4.99 -7.70 4.57
C PRO A 58 -6.03 -6.66 4.96
N ARG A 59 -7.30 -6.99 4.70
CA ARG A 59 -8.45 -6.20 5.12
C ARG A 59 -8.78 -6.53 6.57
N ILE A 60 -8.83 -5.50 7.43
CA ILE A 60 -9.09 -5.66 8.87
C ILE A 60 -10.53 -5.26 9.22
N SER A 61 -10.95 -4.05 8.84
CA SER A 61 -12.25 -3.49 9.27
C SER A 61 -13.01 -2.71 8.19
N SER A 62 -12.43 -2.48 7.02
CA SER A 62 -13.12 -1.87 5.88
C SER A 62 -13.74 -2.97 5.01
N ASP A 63 -14.71 -2.62 4.18
CA ASP A 63 -15.12 -3.40 3.01
C ASP A 63 -14.04 -3.41 1.90
N HIS A 64 -13.15 -2.41 1.90
CA HIS A 64 -12.00 -2.30 0.99
C HIS A 64 -10.69 -2.87 1.57
N CYS A 65 -9.88 -3.40 0.67
CA CYS A 65 -8.52 -3.87 0.85
C CYS A 65 -7.54 -2.74 0.49
N PRO A 66 -6.61 -2.35 1.37
CA PRO A 66 -5.61 -1.34 1.02
C PRO A 66 -4.68 -1.84 -0.10
N ILE A 67 -4.38 -0.99 -1.07
CA ILE A 67 -3.39 -1.27 -2.12
C ILE A 67 -2.12 -0.48 -1.86
N LEU A 68 -0.98 -1.17 -1.90
CA LEU A 68 0.36 -0.61 -1.73
C LEU A 68 1.13 -0.72 -3.05
N LEU A 69 1.59 0.41 -3.60
CA LEU A 69 2.63 0.46 -4.61
C LEU A 69 3.99 0.56 -3.90
N GLN A 70 4.79 -0.50 -4.00
CA GLN A 70 6.14 -0.53 -3.46
C GLN A 70 7.13 -0.32 -4.61
N ILE A 71 7.93 0.74 -4.52
CA ILE A 71 9.03 1.04 -5.44
C ILE A 71 10.31 0.90 -4.62
N GLU A 72 11.16 -0.07 -4.96
CA GLU A 72 12.44 -0.24 -4.26
C GLU A 72 13.44 0.83 -4.72
N ASN A 73 13.52 1.94 -4.00
CA ASN A 73 14.65 2.85 -4.16
C ASN A 73 15.90 2.18 -3.58
N LYS A 74 16.94 1.97 -4.41
CA LYS A 74 18.26 1.53 -3.95
C LYS A 74 18.70 2.42 -2.78
N LYS A 75 18.67 1.85 -1.58
CA LYS A 75 19.14 2.43 -0.30
C LYS A 75 18.71 3.88 -0.10
N MET A 76 17.45 4.10 0.28
CA MET A 76 17.24 5.20 1.22
C MET A 76 18.03 4.82 2.47
N HIS A 77 19.13 5.53 2.73
CA HIS A 77 19.69 5.56 4.07
C HIS A 77 18.55 6.02 4.97
N ASN A 78 17.94 5.08 5.67
CA ASN A 78 17.00 5.37 6.74
C ASN A 78 17.80 6.11 7.81
N ASN A 79 17.93 7.42 7.68
CA ASN A 79 18.12 8.28 8.82
C ASN A 79 16.81 8.13 9.61
N ARG A 80 16.78 7.14 10.51
CA ARG A 80 15.65 6.90 11.40
C ARG A 80 15.53 8.13 12.29
N GLU A 81 14.71 9.08 11.89
CA GLU A 81 14.24 10.12 12.79
C GLU A 81 13.29 9.46 13.79
N ILE A 82 13.70 9.39 15.05
CA ILE A 82 12.84 8.88 16.10
C ILE A 82 11.93 10.00 16.54
N ARG A 83 10.64 9.86 16.24
CA ARG A 83 9.59 10.79 16.65
C ARG A 83 8.85 10.20 17.84
N PHE A 84 8.79 10.96 18.92
CA PHE A 84 8.04 10.59 20.12
C PHE A 84 7.22 11.79 20.60
N LYS A 85 6.17 11.54 21.38
CA LYS A 85 5.38 12.63 21.97
C LYS A 85 6.19 13.28 23.08
N ASN A 86 6.31 14.61 23.08
CA ASN A 86 7.10 15.35 24.08
C ASN A 86 6.70 15.03 25.55
N MET A 87 5.43 14.69 25.78
CA MET A 87 4.96 14.23 27.09
C MET A 87 5.73 13.01 27.63
N TRP A 88 6.38 12.21 26.79
CA TRP A 88 7.16 11.06 27.25
C TRP A 88 8.45 11.46 27.98
N CYS A 89 8.96 12.67 27.77
CA CYS A 89 10.11 13.19 28.53
C CYS A 89 9.81 13.36 30.02
N SER A 90 8.54 13.46 30.42
CA SER A 90 8.15 13.56 31.84
C SER A 90 8.14 12.22 32.58
N TYR A 91 8.29 11.09 31.88
CA TYR A 91 8.33 9.77 32.49
C TYR A 91 9.78 9.27 32.56
N GLU A 92 10.31 9.08 33.77
CA GLU A 92 11.72 8.68 33.96
C GLU A 92 12.09 7.39 33.23
N VAL A 93 11.16 6.42 33.18
CA VAL A 93 11.36 5.15 32.47
C VAL A 93 11.52 5.35 30.95
N ALA A 94 10.84 6.35 30.37
CA ALA A 94 10.90 6.61 28.94
C ALA A 94 12.20 7.32 28.53
N LYS A 95 12.86 8.07 29.44
CA LYS A 95 14.12 8.77 29.14
C LYS A 95 15.23 7.82 28.70
N GLY A 96 15.32 6.63 29.31
CA GLY A 96 16.33 5.62 28.95
C GLY A 96 16.12 5.01 27.55
N ILE A 97 14.90 5.09 27.01
CA ILE A 97 14.53 4.60 25.67
C ILE A 97 14.79 5.70 24.64
N ILE A 98 14.41 6.95 24.98
CA ILE A 98 14.61 8.13 24.14
C ILE A 98 16.10 8.48 24.00
N ALA A 99 16.92 8.29 25.04
CA ALA A 99 18.35 8.61 24.99
C ALA A 99 19.22 7.60 24.21
N LYS A 100 18.68 6.39 23.93
CA LYS A 100 19.37 5.31 23.18
C LYS A 100 18.91 5.22 21.72
N SER A 101 18.05 6.13 21.33
CA SER A 101 17.39 6.24 20.03
C SER A 101 18.22 7.13 19.10
#